data_AF-A0AA43EEW5-F1
#
_entry.id   AF-A0AA43EEW5-F1
#
_cell.length_a   1.000
_cell.length_b   1.000
_cell.length_c   1.000
_cell.angle_alpha   90.00
_cell.angle_beta   90.00
_cell.angle_gamma   90.00
#
_symmetry.space_group_name_H-M   'P 1'
#
loop_
_entity.id
_entity.type
_entity.pdbx_description
1 polymer ?
#
loop_
_entity_poly.entity_id
_entity_poly.type
_entity_poly.pdbx_seq_one_letter_code
_entity_poly.pdbx_strand_id
1 'polypeptide(L)'
;MLHDELIRAIGEWNPALAGAVQRETPLLSSGSLDSLGLFQLLVWIEQKTGRAIDATAIDMTAEWDTVNAIVAFVERERSVR
;
A
#
# COMPACT_ATOMS: atom_id res chain seq x y z
N MET A 1 -8.49 -11.49 -0.04
CA MET A 1 -7.95 -11.48 1.34
C MET A 1 -7.02 -10.28 1.56
N LEU A 2 -5.75 -10.27 1.10
CA LEU A 2 -4.87 -9.10 1.29
C LEU A 2 -5.33 -7.85 0.53
N HIS A 3 -5.81 -8.02 -0.72
CA HIS A 3 -6.36 -6.92 -1.51
C HIS A 3 -7.53 -6.24 -0.80
N ASP A 4 -8.50 -7.02 -0.31
CA ASP A 4 -9.70 -6.49 0.35
C ASP A 4 -9.35 -5.85 1.70
N GLU A 5 -8.38 -6.44 2.42
CA GLU A 5 -7.83 -5.87 3.65
C GLU A 5 -7.18 -4.51 3.40
N LEU A 6 -6.32 -4.40 2.37
CA LEU A 6 -5.65 -3.15 2.03
C LEU A 6 -6.64 -2.09 1.55
N ILE A 7 -7.61 -2.45 0.70
CA ILE A 7 -8.67 -1.52 0.25
C ILE A 7 -9.45 -0.98 1.45
N ARG A 8 -9.79 -1.84 2.41
CA ARG A 8 -10.46 -1.42 3.63
C ARG A 8 -9.58 -0.49 4.47
N ALA A 9 -8.31 -0.84 4.66
CA ALA A 9 -7.36 -0.02 5.42
C ALA A 9 -7.21 1.38 4.80
N ILE A 10 -7.07 1.47 3.47
CA ILE A 10 -7.01 2.75 2.75
C ILE A 10 -8.28 3.59 2.99
N GLY A 11 -9.47 2.97 2.99
CA GLY A 11 -10.72 3.66 3.31
C GLY A 11 -10.82 4.12 4.77
N GLU A 12 -10.22 3.39 5.72
CA GLU A 12 -10.15 3.78 7.13
C GLU A 12 -9.17 4.94 7.36
N TRP A 13 -8.07 4.98 6.59
CA TRP A 13 -7.06 6.05 6.61
C TRP A 13 -7.57 7.34 5.95
N ASN A 14 -8.26 7.19 4.82
CA ASN A 14 -8.83 8.29 4.08
C ASN A 14 -10.29 7.95 3.68
N PRO A 15 -11.27 8.42 4.46
CA PRO A 15 -12.68 8.17 4.18
C PRO A 15 -13.15 8.66 2.80
N ALA A 16 -12.46 9.62 2.17
CA ALA A 16 -12.78 10.07 0.82
C ALA A 16 -12.48 9.01 -0.26
N LEU A 17 -11.60 8.06 0.05
CA LEU A 17 -11.24 6.93 -0.81
C LEU A 17 -12.09 5.68 -0.55
N ALA A 18 -12.90 5.68 0.52
CA ALA A 18 -13.75 4.56 0.87
C ALA A 18 -14.74 4.24 -0.26
N GLY A 19 -14.63 3.03 -0.82
CA GLY A 19 -15.45 2.58 -1.95
C GLY A 19 -15.06 3.16 -3.32
N ALA A 20 -14.09 4.08 -3.37
CA ALA A 20 -13.56 4.64 -4.62
C ALA A 20 -12.32 3.89 -5.13
N VAL A 21 -11.57 3.23 -4.23
CA VAL A 21 -10.35 2.49 -4.57
C VAL A 21 -10.69 1.11 -5.11
N GLN A 22 -10.17 0.82 -6.29
CA GLN A 22 -10.14 -0.50 -6.90
C GLN A 22 -8.70 -1.00 -7.01
N ARG A 23 -8.54 -2.24 -7.45
CA ARG A 23 -7.24 -2.93 -7.48
C ARG A 23 -6.17 -2.26 -8.32
N GLU A 24 -6.58 -1.65 -9.43
CA GLU A 24 -5.71 -0.98 -10.40
C GLU A 24 -5.80 0.55 -10.32
N THR A 25 -6.53 1.08 -9.33
CA THR A 25 -6.62 2.52 -9.12
C THR A 25 -5.24 3.07 -8.77
N PRO A 26 -4.69 4.04 -9.53
CA PRO A 26 -3.45 4.70 -9.16
C PRO A 26 -3.65 5.49 -7.86
N LEU A 27 -2.75 5.32 -6.90
CA LEU A 27 -2.84 5.87 -5.55
C LEU A 27 -1.83 6.99 -5.33
N LEU A 28 -0.59 6.79 -5.76
CA LEU A 28 0.51 7.72 -5.54
C LEU A 28 0.63 8.69 -6.70
N SER A 29 0.62 8.18 -7.94
CA SER A 29 0.74 8.98 -9.16
C SER A 29 -0.48 9.89 -9.39
N SER A 30 -1.64 9.49 -8.87
CA SER A 30 -2.86 10.31 -8.88
C SER A 30 -2.92 11.34 -7.74
N GLY A 31 -2.03 11.23 -6.75
CA GLY A 31 -2.07 12.02 -5.51
C GLY A 31 -3.26 11.69 -4.60
N SER A 32 -3.93 10.55 -4.80
CA SER A 32 -5.04 10.11 -3.96
C SER A 32 -4.59 9.77 -2.54
N LEU A 33 -3.42 9.14 -2.42
CA LEU A 33 -2.77 8.87 -1.15
C LEU A 33 -1.81 10.03 -0.82
N ASP A 34 -2.13 10.78 0.23
CA ASP A 34 -1.29 11.87 0.71
C ASP A 34 -0.10 11.34 1.56
N SER A 35 0.69 12.26 2.11
CA SER A 35 1.86 11.91 2.92
C SER A 35 1.52 11.13 4.19
N LEU A 36 0.35 11.37 4.79
CA LEU A 36 -0.11 10.63 5.97
C LEU A 36 -0.57 9.22 5.60
N GLY A 37 -1.35 9.10 4.53
CA GLY A 37 -1.77 7.81 3.99
C GLY A 37 -0.58 6.95 3.54
N LEU A 38 0.45 7.57 2.96
CA LEU A 38 1.69 6.89 2.59
C LEU A 38 2.44 6.36 3.82
N PHE A 39 2.51 7.15 4.90
CA PHE A 39 3.10 6.69 6.15
C PHE A 39 2.32 5.50 6.75
N GLN A 40 0.98 5.57 6.75
CA GLN A 40 0.14 4.46 7.22
C GLN A 40 0.30 3.20 6.36
N LEU A 41 0.46 3.38 5.04
CA LEU A 41 0.76 2.29 4.12
C LEU A 41 2.09 1.61 4.45
N LEU A 42 3.15 2.39 4.69
CA LEU A 42 4.45 1.85 5.10
C LEU A 42 4.31 1.00 6.37
N VAL A 43 3.66 1.54 7.41
CA VAL A 43 3.42 0.81 8.67
C VAL A 43 2.64 -0.49 8.43
N TRP A 44 1.63 -0.45 7.58
CA TRP A 44 0.85 -1.65 7.25
C TRP A 44 1.72 -2.71 6.55
N ILE A 45 2.56 -2.30 5.58
CA ILE A 45 3.49 -3.21 4.89
C ILE A 45 4.46 -3.84 5.88
N GLU A 46 5.06 -3.06 6.78
CA GLU A 46 5.99 -3.55 7.81
C GLU A 46 5.31 -4.57 8.74
N GLN A 47 4.06 -4.33 9.14
CA GLN A 47 3.28 -5.27 9.93
C GLN A 47 3.01 -6.59 9.19
N LYS A 48 2.73 -6.54 7.89
CA LYS A 48 2.44 -7.73 7.07
C LYS A 48 3.67 -8.55 6.73
N THR A 49 4.79 -7.88 6.54
CA THR A 49 6.07 -8.52 6.23
C THR A 49 6.84 -8.93 7.49
N GLY A 50 6.57 -8.29 8.62
CA GLY A 50 7.26 -8.50 9.89
C GLY A 50 8.69 -7.96 9.89
N ARG A 51 9.00 -6.98 9.02
CA ARG A 51 10.32 -6.33 8.92
C ARG A 51 10.15 -4.84 8.67
N ALA A 52 11.15 -4.07 9.08
CA ALA A 52 11.23 -2.66 8.72
C ALA A 52 11.53 -2.53 7.21
N ILE A 53 10.90 -1.55 6.57
CA ILE A 53 11.09 -1.27 5.15
C ILE A 53 11.83 0.06 5.00
N ASP A 54 12.97 0.04 4.30
CA ASP A 54 13.67 1.26 3.95
C ASP A 54 12.97 1.95 2.76
N ALA A 55 12.07 2.85 3.09
CA ALA A 55 11.33 3.66 2.12
C ALA A 55 12.26 4.54 1.25
N THR A 56 13.50 4.82 1.67
CA THR A 56 14.43 5.63 0.87
C THR A 56 15.13 4.83 -0.24
N ALA A 57 15.11 3.50 -0.14
CA ALA A 57 15.74 2.58 -1.09
C ALA A 57 14.76 2.05 -2.15
N ILE A 58 13.48 2.42 -2.08
CA ILE A 58 12.40 1.89 -2.94
C ILE A 58 11.83 3.02 -3.80
N ASP A 59 11.67 2.75 -5.10
CA ASP A 59 10.80 3.58 -5.95
C ASP A 59 9.33 3.25 -5.62
N MET A 60 8.76 3.99 -4.66
CA MET A 60 7.38 3.77 -4.21
C MET A 60 6.38 3.96 -5.34
N THR A 61 6.61 4.89 -6.26
CA THR A 61 5.72 5.09 -7.41
C THR A 61 5.76 3.94 -8.41
N ALA A 62 6.86 3.20 -8.50
CA ALA A 62 6.90 1.99 -9.32
C ALA A 62 6.31 0.77 -8.61
N GLU A 63 6.57 0.62 -7.31
CA GLU A 63 6.23 -0.60 -6.56
C GLU A 63 4.87 -0.54 -5.86
N TRP A 64 4.37 0.64 -5.49
CA TRP A 64 3.22 0.82 -4.59
C TRP A 64 2.10 1.69 -5.17
N ASP A 65 2.07 1.95 -6.47
CA ASP A 65 1.07 2.85 -7.05
C ASP A 65 -0.35 2.26 -7.11
N THR A 66 -0.49 0.93 -7.08
CA THR A 66 -1.80 0.28 -7.06
C THR A 66 -1.89 -0.74 -5.93
N VAL A 67 -3.11 -1.06 -5.51
CA VAL A 67 -3.36 -2.12 -4.51
C VAL A 67 -2.73 -3.44 -4.98
N ASN A 68 -2.84 -3.78 -6.27
CA ASN A 68 -2.22 -4.98 -6.82
C ASN A 68 -0.69 -4.96 -6.69
N ALA A 69 -0.04 -3.83 -7.01
CA ALA A 69 1.40 -3.69 -6.89
C ALA A 69 1.88 -3.82 -5.43
N ILE A 70 1.17 -3.17 -4.50
CA ILE A 70 1.45 -3.25 -3.06
C ILE A 70 1.31 -4.68 -2.54
N VAL A 71 0.23 -5.38 -2.90
CA VAL A 71 0.03 -6.76 -2.43
C VAL A 71 1.10 -7.68 -3.02
N ALA A 72 1.45 -7.54 -4.30
CA ALA A 72 2.53 -8.28 -4.92
C ALA A 72 3.89 -8.03 -4.23
N PHE A 73 4.16 -6.78 -3.84
CA PHE A 73 5.32 -6.41 -3.02
C PHE A 73 5.29 -7.18 -1.70
N VAL A 74 4.21 -7.09 -0.92
CA VAL A 74 4.09 -7.79 0.37
C VAL A 74 4.27 -9.30 0.24
N GLU A 75 3.68 -9.92 -0.77
CA GLU A 75 3.80 -11.37 -0.99
C GLU A 75 5.23 -11.79 -1.36
N ARG A 76 5.92 -11.00 -2.20
CA ARG A 76 7.33 -11.21 -2.54
C ARG A 76 8.20 -11.14 -1.28
N GLU A 77 8.00 -10.11 -0.47
CA GLU A 77 8.78 -9.87 0.74
C GLU A 77 8.58 -10.95 1.81
N ARG A 78 7.36 -11.52 1.89
CA ARG A 78 7.03 -12.66 2.76
C ARG A 78 7.64 -13.97 2.29
N SER A 79 7.93 -14.11 1.00
CA SER A 79 8.44 -15.34 0.39
C SER A 79 9.96 -15.47 0.48
N VAL A 80 10.68 -14.37 0.74
CA VAL A 80 12.14 -14.35 0.96
C VAL A 80 12.51 -14.74 2.40
N ARG A 81 11.58 -15.41 3.11
CA ARG A 81 11.78 -15.95 4.47
C ARG A 81 12.35 -17.37 4.46
#